data_AF-A0AAQ3LD92-F1
#
_entry.id   AF-A0AAQ3LD92-F1
#
_cell.length_a   1.000
_cell.length_b   1.000
_cell.length_c   1.000
_cell.angle_alpha   90.00
_cell.angle_beta   90.00
_cell.angle_gamma   90.00
#
_symmetry.space_group_name_H-M   'P 1'
#
loop_
_entity.id
_entity.type
_entity.pdbx_description
1 polymer ?
#
loop_
_entity_poly.entity_id
_entity_poly.type
_entity_poly.pdbx_seq_one_letter_code
_entity_poly.pdbx_strand_id
1 'polypeptide(L)'
;MTASGKSKSIHRHQHFVEPLMERPGYTQKPMFGAIGCYLDGKMIMVLADREDPWRGLLIATERDQHKAIQADFPKLQPHPDVVKWLYLPETEDHFETIGNKIIQLIGEGDPRFGIIPKPKKKMHKNRDY
;
A
#
# COMPACT_ATOMS: atom_id res chain seq x y z
N MET A 1 7.94 -38.57 -6.98
CA MET A 1 8.18 -37.14 -7.24
C MET A 1 7.11 -36.36 -6.47
N THR A 2 7.40 -35.95 -5.23
CA THR A 2 6.47 -35.15 -4.43
C THR A 2 6.66 -33.68 -4.79
N ALA A 3 5.62 -33.05 -5.33
CA ALA A 3 5.59 -31.62 -5.53
C ALA A 3 5.72 -30.95 -4.16
N SER A 4 6.84 -30.26 -3.94
CA SER A 4 7.01 -29.36 -2.80
C SER A 4 6.01 -28.22 -2.97
N GLY A 5 4.88 -28.32 -2.26
CA GLY A 5 3.96 -27.22 -2.09
C GLY A 5 4.70 -26.13 -1.34
N LYS A 6 5.21 -25.13 -2.07
CA LYS A 6 5.80 -23.95 -1.46
C LYS A 6 4.71 -23.28 -0.61
N SER A 7 4.86 -23.36 0.72
CA SER A 7 4.14 -22.47 1.63
C SER A 7 4.43 -21.05 1.17
N LYS A 8 3.39 -20.30 0.77
CA LYS A 8 3.56 -18.88 0.48
C LYS A 8 3.89 -18.23 1.83
N SER A 9 5.12 -17.76 1.99
CA SER A 9 5.49 -16.95 3.13
C SER A 9 4.53 -15.77 3.24
N ILE A 10 3.87 -15.65 4.39
CA ILE A 10 3.03 -14.49 4.70
C ILE A 10 3.94 -13.26 4.68
N HIS A 11 3.48 -12.18 4.06
CA HIS A 11 4.22 -10.93 4.03
C HIS A 11 4.33 -10.35 5.45
N ARG A 12 5.50 -9.85 5.83
CA ARG A 12 5.79 -9.32 7.17
C ARG A 12 4.73 -8.34 7.71
N HIS A 13 4.22 -7.47 6.84
CA HIS A 13 3.22 -6.46 7.18
C HIS A 13 1.78 -6.84 6.83
N GLN A 14 1.50 -8.13 6.58
CA GLN A 14 0.15 -8.59 6.19
C GLN A 14 -0.89 -8.33 7.28
N HIS A 15 -0.50 -8.38 8.56
CA HIS A 15 -1.40 -8.26 9.70
C HIS A 15 -2.19 -6.95 9.70
N PHE A 16 -1.62 -5.85 9.20
CA PHE A 16 -2.32 -4.57 9.08
C PHE A 16 -3.60 -4.68 8.26
N VAL A 17 -3.60 -5.46 7.18
CA VAL A 17 -4.72 -5.48 6.23
C VAL A 17 -5.70 -6.61 6.50
N GLU A 18 -5.44 -7.47 7.47
CA GLU A 18 -6.36 -8.55 7.88
C GLU A 18 -7.80 -8.05 8.13
N PRO A 19 -8.04 -6.92 8.81
CA PRO A 19 -9.40 -6.40 9.00
C PRO A 19 -10.14 -6.05 7.70
N LEU A 20 -9.41 -5.83 6.59
CA LEU A 20 -9.98 -5.53 5.28
C LEU A 20 -10.12 -6.76 4.40
N MET A 21 -9.43 -7.87 4.70
CA MET A 21 -9.36 -9.05 3.82
C MET A 21 -10.70 -9.74 3.60
N GLU A 22 -11.60 -9.66 4.57
CA GLU A 22 -12.95 -10.25 4.48
C GLU A 22 -13.97 -9.31 3.82
N ARG A 23 -13.59 -8.05 3.56
CA ARG A 23 -14.50 -7.08 2.96
C ARG A 23 -14.71 -7.37 1.47
N PRO A 24 -15.96 -7.30 0.98
CA PRO A 24 -16.20 -7.25 -0.46
C PRO A 24 -15.39 -6.13 -1.10
N GLY A 25 -14.83 -6.39 -2.29
CA GLY A 25 -14.04 -5.41 -3.03
C GLY A 25 -12.57 -5.30 -2.61
N TYR A 26 -12.14 -5.95 -1.51
CA TYR A 26 -10.73 -6.03 -1.16
C TYR A 26 -9.97 -6.98 -2.08
N THR A 27 -8.82 -6.53 -2.62
CA THR A 27 -7.91 -7.37 -3.42
C THR A 27 -6.45 -7.01 -3.18
N GLN A 28 -5.56 -7.98 -3.38
CA GLN A 28 -4.12 -7.77 -3.35
C GLN A 28 -3.48 -8.11 -4.71
N LYS A 29 -2.43 -7.38 -5.07
CA LYS A 29 -1.64 -7.65 -6.29
C LYS A 29 -0.14 -7.59 -5.96
N PRO A 30 0.66 -8.57 -6.40
CA PRO A 30 2.11 -8.45 -6.33
C PRO A 30 2.60 -7.23 -7.10
N MET A 31 3.51 -6.45 -6.50
CA MET A 31 4.07 -5.25 -7.09
C MET A 31 5.57 -5.19 -6.82
N PHE A 32 6.40 -5.70 -7.75
CA PHE A 32 7.86 -5.60 -7.67
C PHE A 32 8.41 -5.91 -6.27
N GLY A 33 8.16 -7.11 -5.74
CA GLY A 33 8.61 -7.53 -4.41
C GLY A 33 7.97 -6.81 -3.22
N ALA A 34 6.83 -6.16 -3.44
CA ALA A 34 5.91 -5.63 -2.45
C ALA A 34 4.48 -6.14 -2.76
N ILE A 35 3.51 -5.84 -1.90
CA ILE A 35 2.10 -6.17 -2.11
C ILE A 35 1.28 -4.89 -2.17
N GLY A 36 0.63 -4.63 -3.31
CA GLY A 36 -0.37 -3.56 -3.42
C GLY A 36 -1.73 -4.03 -2.94
N CYS A 37 -2.33 -3.29 -2.02
CA CYS A 37 -3.64 -3.55 -1.45
C CYS A 37 -4.67 -2.57 -2.03
N TYR A 38 -5.84 -3.10 -2.37
CA TYR A 38 -6.93 -2.37 -3.01
C TYR A 38 -8.23 -2.62 -2.27
N LEU A 39 -9.08 -1.60 -2.20
CA LEU A 39 -10.45 -1.69 -1.70
C LEU A 39 -11.36 -0.93 -2.67
N ASP A 40 -12.45 -1.57 -3.11
CA ASP A 40 -13.42 -0.99 -4.05
C ASP A 40 -12.78 -0.38 -5.31
N GLY A 41 -11.75 -1.07 -5.83
CA GLY A 41 -11.02 -0.65 -7.02
C GLY A 41 -10.01 0.48 -6.82
N LYS A 42 -9.93 1.09 -5.62
CA LYS A 42 -8.89 2.06 -5.26
C LYS A 42 -7.68 1.35 -4.68
N MET A 43 -6.48 1.79 -5.06
CA MET A 43 -5.25 1.37 -4.37
C MET A 43 -5.15 2.16 -3.08
N ILE A 44 -5.11 1.48 -1.93
CA ILE A 44 -5.12 2.10 -0.59
C ILE A 44 -3.74 2.08 0.07
N MET A 45 -2.94 1.05 -0.18
CA MET A 45 -1.68 0.83 0.51
C MET A 45 -0.76 -0.08 -0.31
N VAL A 46 0.55 0.04 -0.11
CA VAL A 46 1.54 -0.96 -0.50
C VAL A 46 2.28 -1.42 0.76
N LEU A 47 2.29 -2.74 0.98
CA LEU A 47 3.10 -3.40 1.99
C LEU A 47 4.47 -3.66 1.37
N ALA A 48 5.51 -2.98 1.86
CA ALA A 48 6.86 -3.09 1.33
C ALA A 48 7.79 -3.71 2.38
N ASP A 49 8.51 -4.76 2.01
CA ASP A 49 9.45 -5.49 2.88
C ASP A 49 10.79 -5.67 2.14
N ARG A 50 11.39 -4.53 1.79
CA ARG A 50 12.71 -4.47 1.12
C ARG A 50 13.72 -3.72 1.99
N GLU A 51 14.88 -3.42 1.45
CA GLU A 51 15.84 -2.53 2.09
C GLU A 51 15.32 -1.10 2.10
N ASP A 52 15.79 -0.31 3.06
CA ASP A 52 15.40 1.10 3.17
C ASP A 52 15.72 1.85 1.86
N PRO A 53 14.85 2.77 1.42
CA PRO A 53 13.66 3.28 2.11
C PRO A 53 12.35 2.53 1.78
N TRP A 54 12.39 1.21 1.54
CA TRP A 54 11.25 0.40 1.10
C TRP A 54 10.80 -0.65 2.12
N ARG A 55 10.99 -0.38 3.42
CA ARG A 55 10.51 -1.24 4.52
C ARG A 55 9.43 -0.54 5.34
N GLY A 56 8.20 -0.98 5.24
CA GLY A 56 7.05 -0.38 5.93
C GLY A 56 5.83 -0.23 5.02
N LEU A 57 5.05 0.83 5.25
CA LEU A 57 3.76 1.04 4.59
C LEU A 57 3.82 2.28 3.70
N LEU A 58 3.52 2.12 2.41
CA LEU A 58 3.25 3.26 1.53
C LEU A 58 1.74 3.45 1.44
N ILE A 59 1.27 4.65 1.75
CA ILE A 59 -0.15 4.98 1.87
C ILE A 59 -0.55 5.79 0.64
N ALA A 60 -1.40 5.17 -0.18
CA ALA A 60 -1.81 5.74 -1.44
C ALA A 60 -2.86 6.83 -1.19
N THR A 61 -2.48 8.07 -1.50
CA THR A 61 -3.25 9.29 -1.23
C THR A 61 -3.05 10.27 -2.38
N GLU A 62 -4.01 11.17 -2.58
CA GLU A 62 -3.83 12.31 -3.47
C GLU A 62 -2.95 13.38 -2.78
N ARG A 63 -2.18 14.14 -3.56
CA ARG A 63 -1.18 15.07 -3.03
C ARG A 63 -1.79 16.23 -2.25
N ASP A 64 -3.00 16.64 -2.60
CA ASP A 64 -3.76 17.68 -1.89
C ASP A 64 -4.18 17.24 -0.47
N GLN A 65 -4.33 15.93 -0.24
CA GLN A 65 -4.65 15.36 1.08
C GLN A 65 -3.44 15.27 2.01
N HIS A 66 -2.20 15.36 1.50
CA HIS A 66 -0.99 15.17 2.30
C HIS A 66 -0.97 16.04 3.54
N LYS A 67 -1.23 17.36 3.40
CA LYS A 67 -1.22 18.28 4.54
C LYS A 67 -2.25 17.91 5.61
N ALA A 68 -3.46 17.54 5.21
CA ALA A 68 -4.53 17.18 6.14
C ALA A 68 -4.20 15.86 6.87
N ILE A 69 -3.67 14.87 6.14
CA ILE A 69 -3.26 13.59 6.73
C ILE A 69 -2.07 13.77 7.66
N GLN A 70 -1.06 14.57 7.27
CA GLN A 70 0.12 14.82 8.10
C GLN A 70 -0.20 15.65 9.35
N ALA A 71 -1.26 16.45 9.36
CA ALA A 71 -1.73 17.12 10.56
C ALA A 71 -2.21 16.10 11.62
N ASP A 72 -2.88 15.03 11.19
CA ASP A 72 -3.33 13.94 12.07
C ASP A 72 -2.21 12.93 12.37
N PHE A 73 -1.29 12.74 11.41
CA PHE A 73 -0.22 11.75 11.47
C PHE A 73 1.13 12.38 11.10
N PRO A 74 1.76 13.17 12.00
CA PRO A 74 2.97 13.93 11.69
C PRO A 74 4.20 13.07 11.38
N LYS A 75 4.15 11.77 11.70
CA LYS A 75 5.21 10.81 11.36
C LYS A 75 5.15 10.30 9.92
N LEU A 76 4.04 10.54 9.22
CA LEU A 76 3.96 10.25 7.80
C LEU A 76 4.74 11.28 7.00
N GLN A 77 5.62 10.79 6.14
CA GLN A 77 6.45 11.62 5.27
C GLN A 77 6.26 11.20 3.81
N PRO A 78 6.41 12.10 2.83
CA PRO A 78 6.48 11.69 1.44
C PRO A 78 7.58 10.65 1.24
N HIS A 79 7.29 9.57 0.51
CA HIS A 79 8.31 8.57 0.20
C HIS A 79 9.42 9.21 -0.67
N PRO A 80 10.72 8.99 -0.39
CA PRO A 80 11.82 9.63 -1.14
C PRO A 80 11.78 9.31 -2.65
N ASP A 81 11.54 8.05 -3.02
CA ASP A 81 11.47 7.64 -4.43
C ASP A 81 10.07 7.79 -5.07
N VAL A 82 9.02 7.92 -4.25
CA VAL A 82 7.61 7.95 -4.68
C VAL A 82 6.88 9.07 -3.96
N VAL A 83 7.37 10.30 -4.13
CA VAL A 83 6.93 11.52 -3.42
C VAL A 83 5.44 11.83 -3.50
N LYS A 84 4.71 11.17 -4.40
CA LYS A 84 3.24 11.28 -4.51
C LYS A 84 2.51 10.53 -3.39
N TRP A 85 3.16 9.61 -2.69
CA TRP A 85 2.56 8.83 -1.60
C TRP A 85 3.22 9.17 -0.28
N LEU A 86 2.44 9.03 0.79
CA LEU A 86 2.96 9.08 2.15
C LEU A 86 3.55 7.72 2.52
N TYR A 87 4.52 7.73 3.42
CA TYR A 87 5.28 6.58 3.84
C TYR A 87 5.41 6.57 5.36
N LEU A 88 5.22 5.38 5.92
CA LEU A 88 5.48 5.06 7.31
C LEU A 88 6.58 3.99 7.37
N PRO A 89 7.81 4.33 7.78
CA PRO A 89 8.89 3.35 7.90
C PRO A 89 8.62 2.38 9.06
N GLU A 90 9.01 1.12 8.90
CA GLU A 90 8.90 0.10 9.97
C GLU A 90 9.67 0.53 11.25
N THR A 91 10.71 1.33 11.08
CA THR A 91 11.57 1.81 12.18
C THR A 91 10.96 2.96 13.00
N GLU A 92 9.78 3.47 12.65
CA GLU A 92 9.08 4.46 13.47
C GLU A 92 8.55 3.82 14.76
N ASP A 93 8.83 4.42 15.92
CA ASP A 93 8.47 3.88 17.24
C ASP A 93 6.97 3.55 17.38
N HIS A 94 6.12 4.30 16.67
CA HIS A 94 4.66 4.14 16.69
C HIS A 94 4.10 3.42 15.45
N PHE A 95 4.94 2.66 14.73
CA PHE A 95 4.61 2.00 13.48
C PHE A 95 3.29 1.23 13.54
N GLU A 96 3.15 0.33 14.51
CA GLU A 96 1.96 -0.49 14.70
C GLU A 96 0.71 0.34 15.00
N THR A 97 0.81 1.30 15.91
CA THR A 97 -0.33 2.15 16.30
C THR A 97 -0.81 3.01 15.13
N ILE A 98 0.12 3.64 14.40
CA ILE A 98 -0.21 4.50 13.25
C ILE A 98 -0.78 3.66 12.10
N GLY A 99 -0.12 2.55 11.76
CA GLY A 99 -0.57 1.66 10.69
C GLY A 99 -1.98 1.11 10.92
N ASN A 100 -2.27 0.63 12.14
CA ASN A 100 -3.60 0.15 12.51
C ASN A 100 -4.66 1.26 12.45
N LYS A 101 -4.32 2.49 12.89
CA LYS A 101 -5.26 3.61 12.82
C LYS A 101 -5.59 4.01 11.38
N ILE A 102 -4.61 3.98 10.48
CA ILE A 102 -4.83 4.25 9.05
C ILE A 102 -5.74 3.18 8.43
N ILE A 103 -5.51 1.90 8.75
CA ILE A 103 -6.38 0.81 8.27
C ILE A 103 -7.81 0.98 8.78
N GLN A 104 -7.99 1.36 10.05
CA GLN A 104 -9.30 1.64 10.60
C GLN A 104 -10.02 2.75 9.79
N LEU A 105 -9.34 3.87 9.54
CA LEU A 105 -9.92 4.99 8.77
C LEU A 105 -10.27 4.58 7.32
N ILE A 106 -9.42 3.78 6.68
CA ILE A 106 -9.73 3.20 5.36
C ILE A 106 -10.96 2.29 5.44
N GLY A 107 -11.06 1.47 6.50
CA GLY A 107 -12.21 0.63 6.80
C GLY A 107 -13.51 1.44 6.96
N GLU A 108 -13.43 2.57 7.63
CA GLU A 108 -14.53 3.52 7.85
C GLU A 108 -14.86 4.37 6.60
N GLY A 109 -14.07 4.27 5.53
CA GLY A 109 -14.31 4.94 4.27
C GLY A 109 -13.81 6.39 4.21
N ASP A 110 -12.81 6.75 5.01
CA ASP A 110 -12.21 8.09 5.00
C ASP A 110 -11.75 8.46 3.57
N PRO A 111 -12.30 9.54 2.98
CA PRO A 111 -12.12 9.88 1.57
C PRO A 111 -10.71 10.35 1.24
N ARG A 112 -9.88 10.64 2.24
CA ARG A 112 -8.50 11.10 2.04
C ARG A 112 -7.58 9.97 1.54
N PHE A 113 -7.99 8.72 1.76
CA PHE A 113 -7.21 7.54 1.40
C PHE A 113 -7.73 6.87 0.12
N GLY A 114 -6.78 6.33 -0.62
CA GLY A 114 -7.04 5.57 -1.83
C GLY A 114 -6.96 6.41 -3.10
N ILE A 115 -6.26 5.87 -4.10
CA ILE A 115 -6.20 6.46 -5.44
C ILE A 115 -6.84 5.51 -6.44
N ILE A 116 -7.58 6.06 -7.42
CA ILE A 116 -8.09 5.25 -8.52
C ILE A 116 -6.94 5.00 -9.50
N PRO A 117 -6.52 3.74 -9.73
CA PRO A 117 -5.45 3.45 -10.67
C PRO A 117 -5.85 3.92 -12.07
N LYS A 118 -5.02 4.77 -12.68
CA LYS A 118 -5.25 5.18 -14.08
C LYS A 118 -5.15 3.95 -14.99
N PRO A 119 -6.08 3.77 -15.94
CA PRO A 119 -5.99 2.66 -16.89
C PRO A 119 -4.65 2.75 -17.64
N LYS A 120 -3.91 1.64 -17.70
CA LYS A 120 -2.65 1.58 -18.44
C LYS A 120 -2.96 1.88 -19.92
N LYS A 121 -2.35 2.92 -20.50
CA LYS A 121 -2.38 3.12 -21.96
C LYS A 121 -1.79 1.87 -22.60
N LYS A 122 -2.51 1.25 -23.54
CA LYS A 122 -1.97 0.14 -24.34
C LYS A 122 -0.78 0.68 -25.13
N MET A 123 0.43 0.29 -24.75
CA MET A 123 1.62 0.57 -25.53
C MET A 123 1.52 -0.27 -26.81
N HIS A 124 1.28 0.37 -27.96
CA HIS A 124 1.44 -0.29 -29.25
C HIS A 124 2.92 -0.68 -29.37
N LYS A 125 3.21 -1.98 -29.41
CA LYS A 125 4.53 -2.46 -29.82
C LYS A 125 4.65 -2.17 -31.31
N ASN A 126 5.43 -1.16 -31.68
CA ASN A 126 5.99 -1.16 -33.03
C ASN A 126 6.95 -2.35 -33.10
N ARG A 127 6.55 -3.36 -33.87
CA ARG A 127 7.48 -4.31 -34.47
C ARG A 127 8.02 -3.61 -35.70
N ASP A 128 9.18 -2.97 -35.54
CA ASP A 128 9.96 -2.55 -36.70
C ASP A 128 10.59 -3.82 -37.30
N TYR A 129 10.34 -4.04 -38.59
CA TYR A 129 10.89 -5.10 -39.43
C TYR A 129 12.23 -4.67 -40.03
#